data_AF-A0A2D5PPW1-F1
#
_entry.id   AF-A0A2D5PPW1-F1
#
_cell.length_a   1.000
_cell.length_b   1.000
_cell.length_c   1.000
_cell.angle_alpha   90.00
_cell.angle_beta   90.00
_cell.angle_gamma   90.00
#
_symmetry.space_group_name_H-M   'P 1'
#
loop_
_entity.id
_entity.type
_entity.pdbx_description
1 polymer ?
#
loop_
_entity_poly.entity_id
_entity_poly.type
_entity_poly.pdbx_seq_one_letter_code
_entity_poly.pdbx_strand_id
1 'polypeptide(L)'
;MDIFIEISKGTSIKYEYKEGKLKVDRFLNVPFAYPFNYGYIPNTICDDGDEIDAVVICEQPLHPCSYIKCKPIGVLKTVDEAGEDNKFIFVPD
;
A
#
# COMPACT_ATOMS: atom_id res chain seq x y z
N MET A 1 -11.36 9.07 -1.15
CA MET A 1 -11.17 8.00 -0.15
C MET A 1 -9.86 8.29 0.55
N ASP A 2 -9.81 8.16 1.88
CA ASP A 2 -8.56 8.36 2.61
C ASP A 2 -7.74 7.06 2.55
N ILE A 3 -6.48 7.18 2.17
CA ILE A 3 -5.52 6.08 2.08
C ILE A 3 -4.47 6.31 3.15
N PHE A 4 -4.23 5.31 3.99
CA PHE A 4 -3.13 5.32 4.94
C PHE A 4 -1.87 4.83 4.24
N ILE A 5 -0.74 5.54 4.39
CA ILE A 5 0.52 5.21 3.72
C ILE A 5 1.43 4.44 4.67
N GLU A 6 1.90 3.28 4.22
CA GLU A 6 2.88 2.46 4.94
C GLU A 6 4.26 2.56 4.30
N ILE A 7 4.33 2.56 2.97
CA ILE A 7 5.59 2.48 2.23
C ILE A 7 5.70 3.66 1.28
N SER A 8 6.78 4.42 1.43
CA SER A 8 7.13 5.49 0.51
C SER A 8 7.66 4.94 -0.81
N LYS A 9 7.23 5.58 -1.90
CA LYS A 9 7.84 5.42 -3.23
C LYS A 9 9.36 5.54 -3.16
N GLY A 10 10.07 4.68 -3.90
CA GLY A 10 11.51 4.68 -4.05
C GLY A 10 12.29 3.98 -2.93
N THR A 11 11.61 3.42 -1.93
CA THR A 11 12.25 2.65 -0.85
C THR A 11 12.26 1.16 -1.16
N SER A 12 13.20 0.43 -0.56
CA SER A 12 13.30 -1.04 -0.63
C SER A 12 13.02 -1.70 0.73
N ILE A 13 12.23 -1.01 1.57
CA ILE A 13 11.83 -1.48 2.91
C ILE A 13 10.32 -1.73 2.86
N LYS A 14 9.90 -2.96 3.16
CA LYS A 14 8.49 -3.24 3.39
C LYS A 14 8.16 -2.88 4.83
N TYR A 15 7.44 -1.79 5.00
CA TYR A 15 6.80 -1.45 6.26
C TYR A 15 5.42 -2.08 6.33
N GLU A 16 4.92 -2.24 7.55
CA GLU A 16 3.58 -2.71 7.83
C GLU A 16 3.10 -2.10 9.15
N TYR A 17 1.88 -1.59 9.18
CA TYR A 17 1.27 -0.99 10.36
C TYR A 17 0.44 -2.03 11.10
N LYS A 18 1.00 -2.54 12.20
CA LYS A 18 0.35 -3.56 13.05
C LYS A 18 0.39 -3.14 14.51
N GLU A 19 -0.74 -3.32 15.19
CA GLU A 19 -0.86 -3.08 16.64
C GLU A 19 -0.48 -1.63 17.05
N GLY A 20 -0.89 -0.65 16.24
CA GLY A 20 -0.62 0.77 16.51
C GLY A 20 0.83 1.19 16.25
N LYS A 21 1.64 0.36 15.59
CA LYS A 21 3.06 0.63 15.31
C LYS A 21 3.37 0.38 13.85
N LEU A 22 4.13 1.28 13.26
CA LEU A 22 4.78 1.04 11.97
C LEU A 22 6.00 0.14 12.22
N LYS A 23 5.94 -1.10 11.74
CA LYS A 23 7.00 -2.09 11.87
C LYS A 23 7.73 -2.24 10.54
N VAL A 24 9.04 -2.46 10.61
CA VAL A 24 9.79 -2.97 9.45
C VAL A 24 9.48 -4.47 9.37
N ASP A 25 8.73 -4.88 8.36
CA ASP A 25 8.48 -6.30 8.10
C ASP A 25 9.76 -6.95 7.56
N ARG A 26 10.31 -6.37 6.48
CA ARG A 26 11.57 -6.84 5.88
C ARG A 26 12.21 -5.82 4.95
N PHE A 27 13.49 -6.02 4.69
CA PHE A 27 14.18 -5.43 3.54
C PHE A 27 13.90 -6.29 2.30
N LEU A 28 13.74 -5.66 1.13
CA LEU A 28 13.60 -6.40 -0.12
C LEU A 28 14.94 -7.01 -0.52
N ASN A 29 14.96 -8.32 -0.76
CA ASN A 29 16.18 -9.09 -1.11
C ASN A 29 16.49 -9.10 -2.61
N VAL A 30 15.80 -8.26 -3.38
CA VAL A 30 15.96 -8.08 -4.83
C VAL A 30 16.27 -6.60 -5.10
N PRO A 31 16.97 -6.26 -6.20
CA PRO A 31 17.26 -4.87 -6.57
C PRO A 31 15.99 -4.17 -7.09
N PHE A 32 15.01 -4.02 -6.19
CA PHE A 32 13.71 -3.45 -6.42
C PHE A 32 13.43 -2.40 -5.36
N ALA A 33 12.83 -1.30 -5.79
CA ALA A 33 12.26 -0.29 -4.91
C ALA A 33 10.80 -0.09 -5.31
N TYR A 34 9.94 0.17 -4.32
CA TYR A 34 8.52 0.38 -4.56
C TYR A 34 8.33 1.55 -5.55
N PRO A 35 7.75 1.33 -6.74
CA PRO A 35 7.64 2.37 -7.77
C PRO A 35 6.59 3.44 -7.45
N PHE A 36 5.71 3.16 -6.48
CA PHE A 36 4.59 3.99 -6.04
C PHE A 36 4.50 3.99 -4.52
N ASN A 37 3.71 4.91 -3.97
CA ASN A 37 3.38 4.85 -2.55
C ASN A 37 2.37 3.73 -2.32
N TYR A 38 2.48 3.05 -1.18
CA TYR A 38 1.68 1.89 -0.84
C TYR A 38 1.09 2.02 0.55
N GLY A 39 -0.12 1.51 0.72
CA GLY A 39 -0.72 1.24 2.01
C GLY A 39 -2.11 0.67 1.80
N TYR A 40 -3.09 1.09 2.59
CA TYR A 40 -4.41 0.48 2.58
C TYR A 40 -5.54 1.48 2.82
N ILE A 41 -6.78 1.04 2.56
CA ILE A 41 -8.00 1.81 2.82
C ILE A 41 -8.51 1.50 4.25
N PRO A 42 -8.47 2.45 5.19
CA PRO A 42 -8.94 2.20 6.54
C PRO A 42 -10.43 1.83 6.60
N ASN A 43 -10.80 0.97 7.56
CA ASN A 43 -12.17 0.49 7.76
C ASN A 43 -12.74 -0.31 6.57
N THR A 44 -11.87 -1.01 5.85
CA THR A 44 -12.25 -2.03 4.87
C THR A 44 -11.70 -3.38 5.33
N ILE A 45 -12.33 -4.48 4.91
CA ILE A 45 -11.89 -5.84 5.23
C ILE A 45 -12.08 -6.67 3.95
N CYS A 46 -11.01 -7.33 3.53
CA CYS A 46 -10.97 -8.34 2.48
C CYS A 46 -11.36 -9.72 3.03
N ASP A 47 -11.53 -10.70 2.14
CA ASP A 47 -11.91 -12.07 2.52
C ASP A 47 -10.82 -12.80 3.33
N ASP A 48 -9.56 -12.34 3.25
CA ASP A 48 -8.41 -12.81 4.03
C ASP A 48 -8.30 -12.15 5.42
N GLY A 49 -9.13 -11.13 5.70
CA GLY A 49 -9.18 -10.42 6.98
C GLY A 49 -8.34 -9.15 7.05
N ASP A 50 -7.54 -8.83 6.02
CA ASP A 50 -6.73 -7.61 5.96
C ASP A 50 -7.49 -6.45 5.29
N GLU A 51 -7.04 -5.21 5.47
CA GLU A 51 -7.60 -4.07 4.75
C GLU A 51 -7.31 -4.14 3.24
N ILE A 52 -8.15 -3.47 2.44
CA ILE A 52 -7.93 -3.39 0.99
C ILE A 52 -6.64 -2.64 0.69
N ASP A 53 -5.74 -3.29 -0.03
CA ASP A 53 -4.49 -2.73 -0.53
C ASP A 53 -4.71 -1.57 -1.52
N ALA A 54 -3.90 -0.53 -1.34
CA ALA A 54 -3.95 0.70 -2.10
C ALA A 54 -2.56 1.10 -2.64
N VAL A 55 -2.48 1.21 -3.96
CA VAL A 55 -1.33 1.77 -4.68
C VAL A 55 -1.66 3.21 -5.08
N VAL A 56 -0.91 4.18 -4.55
CA VAL A 56 -1.12 5.60 -4.83
C VAL A 56 -0.08 6.10 -5.82
N ILE A 57 -0.54 6.46 -7.03
CA ILE A 57 0.29 7.02 -8.08
C ILE A 57 0.34 8.54 -7.92
N CYS A 58 1.52 9.04 -7.52
CA CYS A 58 1.85 10.45 -7.54
C CYS A 58 3.35 10.67 -7.73
N GLU A 59 3.75 11.92 -7.98
CA GLU A 59 5.15 12.25 -8.26
C GLU A 59 6.03 12.07 -7.01
N GLN A 60 5.53 12.52 -5.86
CA GLN A 60 6.30 12.62 -4.63
C GLN A 60 6.19 11.36 -3.76
N PRO A 61 7.28 10.96 -3.09
CA PRO A 61 7.18 9.99 -1.99
C PRO A 61 6.39 10.62 -0.83
N LEU A 62 5.53 9.82 -0.22
CA LEU A 62 4.76 10.23 0.96
C LEU A 62 5.38 9.63 2.22
N HIS A 63 5.33 10.35 3.33
CA HIS A 63 5.82 9.84 4.60
C HIS A 63 4.93 8.68 5.10
N PRO A 64 5.52 7.58 5.62
CA PRO A 64 4.74 6.54 6.29
C PRO A 64 3.95 7.12 7.47
N CYS A 65 2.83 6.48 7.80
CA CYS A 65 1.83 6.94 8.77
C CYS A 65 1.08 8.24 8.39
N SER A 66 1.22 8.72 7.16
CA SER A 66 0.39 9.82 6.65
C SER A 66 -0.90 9.30 6.02
N TYR A 67 -1.89 10.18 5.92
CA TYR A 67 -3.12 9.94 5.18
C TYR A 67 -3.17 10.86 3.96
N ILE A 68 -3.68 10.36 2.84
CA ILE A 68 -3.92 11.14 1.64
C ILE A 68 -5.30 10.84 1.06
N LYS A 69 -5.98 11.88 0.61
CA LYS A 69 -7.27 11.75 -0.07
C LYS A 69 -7.06 11.45 -1.56
N CYS A 70 -7.68 10.38 -2.05
CA CYS A 70 -7.52 9.90 -3.42
C CYS A 70 -8.83 9.46 -4.08
N LYS A 71 -8.81 9.38 -5.42
CA LYS A 71 -9.84 8.74 -6.26
C LYS A 71 -9.33 7.39 -6.80
N PRO A 72 -10.16 6.34 -6.78
CA PRO A 72 -9.82 5.08 -7.45
C PRO A 72 -9.85 5.25 -8.96
N ILE A 73 -8.91 4.63 -9.66
CA ILE A 73 -8.82 4.65 -11.14
C ILE A 73 -8.73 3.25 -11.77
N GLY A 74 -8.53 2.22 -10.98
CA GLY A 74 -8.48 0.85 -11.47
C GLY A 74 -8.12 -0.16 -10.39
N VAL A 75 -7.99 -1.41 -10.81
CA VAL A 75 -7.54 -2.52 -9.97
C VAL A 75 -6.50 -3.32 -10.74
N LEU A 76 -5.38 -3.63 -10.09
CA LEU A 76 -4.43 -4.61 -10.55
C LEU A 76 -4.82 -5.96 -9.94
N LYS A 77 -5.31 -6.86 -10.78
CA LYS A 77 -5.62 -8.22 -10.34
C LYS A 77 -4.34 -9.04 -10.30
N THR A 78 -3.98 -9.54 -9.11
CA THR A 78 -2.85 -10.44 -8.96
C THR A 78 -3.28 -11.72 -8.25
N VAL A 79 -2.48 -12.76 -8.44
CA VAL A 79 -2.66 -14.06 -7.79
C VAL A 79 -1.28 -14.46 -7.30
N ASP A 80 -1.17 -14.79 -6.02
CA ASP A 80 0.05 -15.28 -5.41
C ASP A 80 -0.15 -16.71 -4.84
N GLU A 81 0.76 -17.18 -4.00
CA GLU A 81 0.69 -18.51 -3.38
C GLU A 81 -0.47 -18.65 -2.38
N ALA A 82 -0.97 -17.53 -1.84
CA ALA A 82 -2.06 -17.47 -0.87
C ALA A 82 -3.45 -17.28 -1.52
N GLY A 83 -3.51 -16.81 -2.76
CA GLY A 83 -4.75 -16.71 -3.53
C GLY A 83 -4.85 -15.45 -4.36
N GLU A 84 -6.06 -14.92 -4.52
CA GLU A 84 -6.26 -13.62 -5.17
C GLU A 84 -5.79 -12.50 -4.25
N ASP A 85 -4.96 -11.61 -4.80
CA ASP A 85 -4.45 -10.42 -4.12
C ASP A 85 -4.68 -9.21 -5.05
N ASN A 86 -5.85 -8.59 -4.91
CA ASN A 86 -6.24 -7.48 -5.77
C ASN A 86 -5.77 -6.15 -5.17
N LYS A 87 -5.00 -5.37 -5.95
CA LYS A 87 -4.48 -4.07 -5.51
C LYS A 87 -5.22 -2.93 -6.18
N PHE A 88 -5.89 -2.08 -5.42
CA PHE A 88 -6.61 -0.94 -5.98
C PHE A 88 -5.65 0.21 -6.28
N ILE A 89 -5.84 0.84 -7.44
CA ILE A 89 -4.97 1.90 -7.92
C ILE A 89 -5.69 3.24 -7.73
N PHE A 90 -4.97 4.18 -7.14
CA PHE A 90 -5.45 5.49 -6.74
C PHE A 90 -4.58 6.62 -7.28
N VAL A 91 -5.18 7.79 -7.46
CA VAL A 91 -4.47 9.06 -7.68
C VAL A 91 -4.98 10.11 -6.68
N PRO A 92 -4.16 11.09 -6.27
CA PRO A 92 -4.62 12.20 -5.44
C PRO A 92 -5.82 12.94 -6.03
N ASP A 93 -6.68 13.47 -5.15
CA ASP A 93 -7.88 14.22 -5.51
C ASP A 93 -7.63 15.50 -6.34
#